data_AF-A0A0L0M7I1-F1
#
_entry.id   AF-A0A0L0M7I1-F1
#
_cell.length_a   1.000
_cell.length_b   1.000
_cell.length_c   1.000
_cell.angle_alpha   90.00
_cell.angle_beta   90.00
_cell.angle_gamma   90.00
#
_symmetry.space_group_name_H-M   'P 1'
#
loop_
_entity.id
_entity.type
_entity.pdbx_description
1 polymer ?
#
loop_
_entity_poly.entity_id
_entity_poly.type
_entity_poly.pdbx_seq_one_letter_code
_entity_poly.pdbx_strand_id
1 'polypeptide(L)'
;MHKVRPLSVSIIAWFSVVTGVLQLLQTAVTSTPPAVGTVLGTFGAVNTGLQIISGLWMLKGDRHARTLFAATLVAATLVVASILTLVGQFGLILLVLLYAGTLLYFLYRPSASAFFSKRA
;
A
#
# COMPACT_ATOMS: atom_id res chain seq x y z
N MET A 1 -10.98 19.51 -22.36
CA MET A 1 -9.90 19.67 -21.37
C MET A 1 -9.21 18.33 -21.18
N HIS A 2 -7.95 18.20 -21.62
CA HIS A 2 -7.17 16.98 -21.46
C HIS A 2 -7.14 16.59 -19.97
N LYS A 3 -7.65 15.39 -19.68
CA LYS A 3 -7.77 14.81 -18.34
C LYS A 3 -6.38 14.41 -17.86
N VAL A 4 -5.61 15.36 -17.36
CA VAL A 4 -4.25 15.08 -16.88
C VAL A 4 -4.36 14.35 -15.55
N ARG A 5 -4.01 13.06 -15.59
CA ARG A 5 -3.83 12.26 -14.38
C ARG A 5 -2.76 12.93 -13.49
N PRO A 6 -3.03 13.15 -12.19
CA PRO A 6 -2.03 13.74 -11.31
C PRO A 6 -0.79 12.84 -11.26
N LEU A 7 0.39 13.42 -11.47
CA LEU A 7 1.66 12.69 -11.41
C LEU A 7 1.83 11.95 -10.07
N SER A 8 1.36 12.52 -8.95
CA SER A 8 1.39 11.86 -7.65
C SER A 8 0.64 10.53 -7.61
N VAL A 9 -0.54 10.45 -8.24
CA VAL A 9 -1.33 9.21 -8.32
C VAL A 9 -0.64 8.18 -9.23
N SER A 10 0.03 8.64 -10.28
CA SER A 10 0.89 7.80 -11.14
C SER A 10 2.05 7.20 -10.38
N ILE A 11 2.78 8.04 -9.65
CA ILE A 11 3.96 7.64 -8.89
C ILE A 11 3.55 6.67 -7.78
N ILE A 12 2.54 6.99 -6.96
CA ILE A 12 2.11 6.13 -5.84
C ILE A 12 1.65 4.76 -6.33
N ALA A 13 0.87 4.71 -7.40
CA ALA A 13 0.36 3.45 -7.92
C ALA A 13 1.47 2.58 -8.53
N TRP A 14 2.36 3.14 -9.35
CA TRP A 14 3.49 2.39 -9.89
C TRP A 14 4.49 1.97 -8.82
N PHE A 15 4.75 2.86 -7.85
CA PHE A 15 5.59 2.55 -6.71
C PHE A 15 5.05 1.35 -5.93
N SER A 16 3.76 1.34 -5.59
CA SER A 16 3.11 0.21 -4.93
C SER A 16 3.17 -1.08 -5.74
N VAL A 17 2.98 -1.03 -7.06
CA VAL A 17 3.07 -2.21 -7.92
C VAL A 17 4.48 -2.77 -7.92
N VAL A 18 5.49 -1.92 -8.11
CA VAL A 18 6.90 -2.35 -8.16
C VAL A 18 7.36 -2.89 -6.81
N THR A 19 7.10 -2.16 -5.72
CA THR A 19 7.50 -2.61 -4.38
C THR A 19 6.77 -3.88 -3.96
N GLY A 20 5.48 -4.00 -4.29
CA GLY A 20 4.70 -5.20 -4.02
C GLY A 20 5.22 -6.43 -4.77
N VAL A 21 5.55 -6.28 -6.05
CA VAL A 21 6.14 -7.38 -6.85
C VAL A 21 7.49 -7.80 -6.27
N LEU A 22 8.36 -6.85 -5.92
CA LEU A 22 9.65 -7.15 -5.29
C LEU A 22 9.48 -7.88 -3.96
N GLN A 23 8.49 -7.48 -3.15
CA GLN A 23 8.19 -8.12 -1.88
C GLN A 23 7.68 -9.56 -2.04
N LEU A 24 6.84 -9.83 -3.04
CA LEU A 24 6.38 -11.18 -3.38
C LEU A 24 7.54 -12.07 -3.85
N LEU A 25 8.43 -11.53 -4.68
CA LEU A 25 9.63 -12.24 -5.11
C LEU A 25 10.55 -12.56 -3.92
N GLN A 26 10.74 -11.60 -3.01
CA GLN A 26 11.55 -11.81 -1.82
C GLN A 26 10.95 -12.90 -0.91
N THR A 27 9.64 -12.86 -0.68
CA THR A 27 8.95 -13.89 0.13
C THR A 27 8.99 -15.27 -0.51
N ALA A 28 8.99 -15.38 -1.84
CA ALA A 28 9.14 -16.66 -2.54
C ALA A 28 10.54 -17.27 -2.39
N VAL A 29 11.58 -16.45 -2.17
CA VAL A 29 12.98 -16.90 -2.05
C VAL A 29 13.37 -17.19 -0.59
N THR A 30 12.72 -16.55 0.38
CA THR A 30 13.02 -16.76 1.81
C THR A 30 12.23 -17.93 2.39
N SER A 31 12.92 -18.93 2.95
CA SER A 31 12.29 -20.03 3.69
C SER A 31 11.80 -19.57 5.08
N THR A 32 10.49 -19.41 5.25
CA THR A 32 9.87 -19.04 6.55
C THR A 32 9.67 -20.28 7.43
N PRO A 33 9.94 -20.21 8.76
CA PRO A 33 9.68 -21.31 9.68
C PRO A 33 8.18 -21.64 9.82
N PRO A 34 7.81 -22.93 10.02
CA PRO A 34 6.54 -23.50 9.53
C PRO A 34 5.26 -23.19 10.32
N ALA A 35 5.31 -22.62 11.54
CA ALA A 35 4.11 -22.45 12.36
C ALA A 35 3.56 -21.01 12.39
N VAL A 36 4.42 -20.02 12.70
CA VAL A 36 4.02 -18.60 12.78
C VAL A 36 4.31 -17.85 11.48
N GLY A 37 5.33 -18.29 10.72
CA GLY A 37 5.71 -17.70 9.44
C GLY A 37 4.68 -17.90 8.34
N THR A 38 3.91 -18.99 8.39
CA THR A 38 2.96 -19.37 7.33
C THR A 38 1.70 -18.51 7.34
N VAL A 39 1.15 -18.20 8.52
CA VAL A 39 -0.05 -17.34 8.66
C VAL A 39 0.28 -15.88 8.37
N LEU A 40 1.39 -15.37 8.90
CA LEU A 40 1.86 -14.00 8.61
C LEU A 40 2.31 -13.86 7.15
N GLY A 41 2.94 -14.90 6.59
CA GLY A 41 3.36 -14.93 5.19
C GLY A 41 2.19 -14.95 4.21
N THR A 42 1.16 -15.77 4.47
CA THR A 42 -0.05 -15.80 3.64
C THR A 42 -0.83 -14.50 3.75
N PHE A 43 -1.02 -13.95 4.96
CA PHE A 43 -1.63 -12.63 5.13
C PHE A 43 -0.85 -11.54 4.38
N GLY A 44 0.47 -11.54 4.51
CA GLY A 44 1.36 -10.63 3.80
C GLY A 44 1.20 -10.72 2.29
N ALA A 45 1.26 -11.93 1.73
CA ALA A 45 1.11 -12.16 0.29
C ALA A 45 -0.26 -11.71 -0.25
N VAL A 46 -1.35 -12.01 0.48
CA VAL A 46 -2.70 -11.57 0.11
C VAL A 46 -2.81 -10.04 0.17
N ASN A 47 -2.31 -9.41 1.23
CA ASN A 47 -2.34 -7.97 1.38
C ASN A 47 -1.50 -7.26 0.29
N THR A 48 -0.32 -7.79 -0.03
CA THR A 48 0.52 -7.29 -1.12
C THR A 48 -0.17 -7.46 -2.48
N GLY A 49 -0.83 -8.60 -2.73
CA GLY A 49 -1.64 -8.80 -3.93
C GLY A 49 -2.77 -7.77 -4.07
N LEU A 50 -3.49 -7.51 -2.97
CA LEU A 50 -4.53 -6.47 -2.94
C LEU A 50 -3.97 -5.07 -3.16
N GLN A 51 -2.78 -4.74 -2.64
CA GLN A 51 -2.11 -3.47 -2.93
C GLN A 51 -1.73 -3.34 -4.41
N ILE A 52 -1.20 -4.38 -5.04
CA ILE A 52 -0.86 -4.38 -6.47
C ILE A 52 -2.12 -4.17 -7.32
N ILE A 53 -3.18 -4.95 -7.06
CA ILE A 53 -4.45 -4.86 -7.80
C ILE A 53 -5.08 -3.48 -7.62
N SER A 54 -5.12 -2.96 -6.39
CA SER A 54 -5.64 -1.62 -6.14
C SER A 54 -4.79 -0.54 -6.80
N GLY A 55 -3.46 -0.64 -6.78
CA GLY A 55 -2.56 0.25 -7.51
C GLY A 55 -2.86 0.28 -9.01
N LEU A 56 -3.03 -0.89 -9.64
CA LEU A 56 -3.41 -1.01 -11.05
C LEU A 56 -4.78 -0.39 -11.35
N TRP A 57 -5.77 -0.59 -10.47
CA TRP A 57 -7.09 0.03 -10.61
C TRP A 57 -7.09 1.54 -10.33
N MET A 58 -6.18 2.02 -9.47
CA MET A 58 -5.97 3.45 -9.28
C MET A 58 -5.41 4.12 -10.54
N LEU A 59 -4.65 3.40 -11.38
CA LEU A 59 -4.26 3.90 -12.71
C LEU A 59 -5.49 4.22 -13.59
N LYS A 60 -6.58 3.47 -13.40
CA LYS A 60 -7.84 3.62 -14.13
C LYS A 60 -8.74 4.71 -13.54
N GLY A 61 -8.40 5.29 -12.38
CA GLY A 61 -9.16 6.38 -11.77
C GLY A 61 -10.45 5.96 -11.09
N ASP A 62 -10.57 4.72 -10.64
CA ASP A 62 -11.69 4.26 -9.82
C ASP A 62 -11.55 4.73 -8.36
N ARG A 63 -12.62 5.31 -7.79
CA ARG A 63 -12.65 5.75 -6.39
C ARG A 63 -12.54 4.58 -5.41
N HIS A 64 -13.10 3.42 -5.76
CA HIS A 64 -13.10 2.24 -4.89
C HIS A 64 -11.70 1.64 -4.76
N ALA A 65 -10.90 1.75 -5.83
CA ALA A 65 -9.50 1.37 -5.80
C ALA A 65 -8.68 2.20 -4.81
N ARG A 66 -8.96 3.51 -4.72
CA ARG A 66 -8.32 4.41 -3.76
C ARG A 66 -8.66 4.03 -2.31
N THR A 67 -9.91 3.72 -2.02
CA THR A 67 -10.32 3.29 -0.66
C THR A 67 -9.71 1.94 -0.29
N LEU A 68 -9.64 1.02 -1.26
CA LEU A 68 -9.06 -0.32 -1.04
C LEU A 68 -7.54 -0.22 -0.82
N PHE A 69 -6.85 0.63 -1.58
CA PHE A 69 -5.43 0.92 -1.35
C PHE A 69 -5.19 1.55 0.04
N ALA A 70 -6.02 2.53 0.43
CA ALA A 70 -5.90 3.15 1.74
C ALA A 70 -6.11 2.14 2.87
N ALA A 71 -7.12 1.27 2.76
CA ALA A 71 -7.40 0.25 3.76
C ALA A 71 -6.25 -0.77 3.89
N THR A 72 -5.72 -1.26 2.78
CA THR A 72 -4.59 -2.21 2.76
C THR A 72 -3.27 -1.58 3.24
N LEU A 73 -3.06 -0.29 2.98
CA LEU A 73 -1.93 0.47 3.51
C LEU A 73 -2.02 0.61 5.03
N VAL A 74 -3.19 0.98 5.56
CA VAL A 74 -3.39 1.10 7.02
C VAL A 74 -3.24 -0.26 7.70
N ALA A 75 -3.82 -1.32 7.14
CA ALA A 75 -3.67 -2.68 7.67
C ALA A 75 -2.19 -3.09 7.72
N ALA A 76 -1.43 -2.89 6.63
CA ALA A 76 0.01 -3.15 6.61
C ALA A 76 0.77 -2.34 7.66
N THR A 77 0.44 -1.05 7.79
CA THR A 77 1.07 -0.13 8.75
C THR A 77 0.87 -0.61 10.18
N LEU A 78 -0.33 -1.06 10.54
CA LEU A 78 -0.64 -1.59 11.87
C LEU A 78 0.10 -2.89 12.16
N VAL A 79 0.20 -3.80 11.19
CA VAL A 79 0.96 -5.05 11.34
C VAL A 79 2.46 -4.77 11.49
N VAL A 80 3.02 -3.86 10.71
CA VAL A 80 4.43 -3.48 10.84
C VAL A 80 4.66 -2.78 12.18
N ALA A 81 3.78 -1.88 12.61
CA ALA A 81 3.89 -1.21 13.89
C ALA A 81 3.83 -2.20 15.07
N SER A 82 2.92 -3.19 15.03
CA SER A 82 2.83 -4.21 16.09
C SER A 82 4.10 -5.06 16.16
N ILE A 83 4.65 -5.48 15.01
CA ILE A 83 5.95 -6.19 14.96
C ILE A 83 7.07 -5.31 15.55
N LEU A 84 7.14 -4.03 15.19
CA LEU A 84 8.15 -3.12 15.71
C LEU A 84 8.04 -2.91 17.23
N THR A 85 6.81 -2.87 17.78
CA THR A 85 6.61 -2.82 19.23
C THR A 85 7.11 -4.09 19.93
N LEU A 86 6.88 -5.27 19.34
CA LEU A 86 7.35 -6.55 19.89
C LEU A 86 8.87 -6.66 19.90
N VAL A 87 9.54 -6.09 18.90
CA VAL A 87 11.01 -6.10 18.76
C VAL A 87 11.68 -4.93 19.50
N GLY A 88 10.90 -4.07 20.18
CA GLY A 88 11.42 -2.92 20.94
C GLY A 88 11.94 -1.77 20.08
N GLN A 89 11.60 -1.73 18.79
CA GLN A 89 12.07 -0.75 17.80
C GLN A 89 11.10 0.44 17.70
N PHE A 90 10.79 1.07 18.83
CA PHE A 90 9.77 2.12 18.90
C PHE A 90 10.07 3.34 18.01
N GLY A 91 11.35 3.68 17.83
CA GLY A 91 11.77 4.81 16.99
C GLY A 91 11.36 4.67 15.51
N LEU A 92 11.20 3.44 15.02
CA LEU A 92 10.80 3.18 13.63
C LEU A 92 9.29 3.30 13.40
N ILE A 93 8.47 3.26 14.47
CA ILE A 93 7.01 3.35 14.34
C ILE A 93 6.61 4.71 13.77
N LEU A 94 7.26 5.79 14.22
CA LEU A 94 7.01 7.14 13.73
C LEU A 94 7.30 7.24 12.22
N LEU A 95 8.38 6.60 11.75
CA LEU A 95 8.74 6.57 10.34
C LEU A 95 7.67 5.86 9.49
N VAL A 96 7.19 4.71 9.96
CA VAL A 96 6.15 3.93 9.28
C VAL A 96 4.83 4.69 9.21
N LEU A 97 4.45 5.39 10.29
CA LEU A 97 3.26 6.24 10.33
C LEU A 97 3.39 7.46 9.40
N LEU A 98 4.55 8.13 9.38
CA LEU A 98 4.81 9.25 8.47
C LEU A 98 4.75 8.81 7.01
N TYR A 99 5.33 7.66 6.69
CA TYR A 99 5.27 7.09 5.35
C TYR A 99 3.82 6.81 4.91
N ALA A 100 3.03 6.13 5.75
CA ALA A 100 1.62 5.88 5.44
C ALA A 100 0.81 7.18 5.33
N GLY A 101 1.04 8.13 6.25
CA GLY A 101 0.36 9.42 6.29
C GLY A 101 0.64 10.28 5.06
N THR A 102 1.90 10.34 4.60
CA THR A 102 2.26 11.09 3.39
C THR A 102 1.60 10.53 2.14
N LEU A 103 1.59 9.19 1.99
CA LEU A 103 0.89 8.54 0.89
C LEU A 103 -0.61 8.86 0.90
N LEU A 104 -1.28 8.71 2.05
CA LEU A 104 -2.70 9.03 2.20
C LEU A 104 -2.98 10.50 1.92
N TYR A 105 -2.15 11.41 2.43
CA TYR A 105 -2.30 12.84 2.16
C TYR A 105 -2.27 13.16 0.65
N PHE A 106 -1.28 12.65 -0.08
CA PHE A 106 -1.18 12.86 -1.53
C PHE A 106 -2.30 12.18 -2.31
N LEU A 107 -2.79 11.04 -1.81
CA LEU A 107 -3.91 10.32 -2.40
C LEU A 107 -5.24 11.05 -2.22
N TYR A 108 -5.43 11.72 -1.08
CA TYR A 108 -6.67 12.39 -0.68
C TYR A 108 -6.71 13.88 -0.96
N ARG A 109 -5.60 14.50 -1.36
CA ARG A 109 -5.58 15.93 -1.71
C ARG A 109 -6.59 16.28 -2.83
N PRO A 110 -7.10 17.53 -2.89
CA PRO A 110 -8.17 17.92 -3.79
C PRO A 110 -7.93 17.59 -5.26
N SER A 111 -6.69 17.76 -5.75
CA SER A 111 -6.36 17.46 -7.14
C SER A 111 -6.45 15.96 -7.48
N ALA A 112 -6.17 15.07 -6.52
CA ALA A 112 -6.32 13.63 -6.69
C ALA A 112 -7.80 13.24 -6.59
N SER A 113 -8.53 13.82 -5.64
CA SER A 113 -9.98 13.62 -5.51
C SER A 113 -10.75 14.02 -6.76
N ALA A 114 -10.34 15.09 -7.46
CA ALA A 114 -10.94 15.52 -8.73
C ALA A 114 -10.71 14.52 -9.89
N PHE A 115 -9.70 13.66 -9.81
CA PHE A 115 -9.45 12.59 -10.79
C PHE A 115 -10.39 11.40 -10.54
N PHE A 116 -10.61 11.03 -9.28
CA PHE A 116 -11.47 9.90 -8.90
C PHE A 116 -12.98 10.22 -8.92
N SER A 117 -13.37 11.49 -8.74
CA SER A 117 -14.79 11.89 -8.74
C SER A 117 -15.45 11.90 -10.12
N LYS A 118 -14.66 11.93 -11.20
CA LYS A 118 -15.16 12.06 -12.59
C LYS A 118 -15.47 10.74 -13.29
N ARG A 119 -15.30 9.60 -12.59
CA ARG A 119 -15.56 8.25 -13.12
C ARG A 119 -16.65 7.50 -12.33
N ALA A 120 -17.35 8.22 -11.44
CA ALA A 120 -18.54 7.75 -10.74
C ALA A 120 -19.79 7.79 -11.63
#